data_AF-A0A956Y0P6-F1
#
_entry.id   AF-A0A956Y0P6-F1
#
_cell.length_a   1.000
_cell.length_b   1.000
_cell.length_c   1.000
_cell.angle_alpha   90.00
_cell.angle_beta   90.00
_cell.angle_gamma   90.00
#
_symmetry.space_group_name_H-M   'P 1'
#
loop_
_entity.id
_entity.type
_entity.pdbx_description
1 polymer ?
#
loop_
_entity_poly.entity_id
_entity_poly.type
_entity_poly.pdbx_seq_one_letter_code
_entity_poly.pdbx_strand_id
1 'polypeptide(L)'
;GDASTRKPARIAYAYAFASDIALDSDLPSMQALSDTERTVLRQQIERGINTPLTSSMGRLFDAVASLLGICQVATYEGQAAIELEAVVDPQAEGSYPLVQTSDDIDPTPLLQALLGDVRAGVPQGIIAGRFHNSIARMIAEVCLQIAQQTGLRDVVLTGGVFQNTTLLTKAVPLLEAAHLNVYTHRRVPPNDGGLALGQAVIGYNQWKQAQGESL
;
A
#
# COMPACT_ATOMS: atom_id res chain seq x y z
N GLY A 1 -2.47 -4.58 -14.94
CA GLY A 1 -3.88 -5.03 -15.12
C GLY A 1 -4.12 -6.29 -14.31
N ASP A 2 -5.26 -6.98 -14.49
CA ASP A 2 -5.66 -8.13 -13.66
C ASP A 2 -4.64 -9.29 -13.64
N ALA A 3 -3.92 -9.51 -14.74
CA ALA A 3 -2.85 -10.52 -14.77
C ALA A 3 -1.71 -10.24 -13.78
N SER A 4 -1.53 -8.97 -13.36
CA SER A 4 -0.51 -8.57 -12.39
C SER A 4 -0.92 -8.91 -10.96
N THR A 5 -2.21 -8.94 -10.64
CA THR A 5 -2.69 -9.23 -9.28
C THR A 5 -2.45 -10.70 -8.90
N ARG A 6 -2.45 -11.60 -9.89
CA ARG A 6 -2.10 -13.03 -9.70
C ARG A 6 -0.59 -13.30 -9.65
N LYS A 7 0.24 -12.37 -10.10
CA LYS A 7 1.70 -12.54 -10.12
C LYS A 7 2.40 -11.30 -9.56
N PRO A 8 2.46 -11.16 -8.21
CA PRO A 8 3.18 -10.10 -7.51
C PRO A 8 4.58 -9.80 -8.05
N ALA A 9 5.31 -10.81 -8.55
CA ALA A 9 6.61 -10.62 -9.21
C ALA A 9 6.59 -9.61 -10.37
N ARG A 10 5.48 -9.55 -11.14
CA ARG A 10 5.31 -8.57 -12.22
C ARG A 10 5.10 -7.15 -11.68
N ILE A 11 4.44 -7.03 -10.52
CA ILE A 11 4.22 -5.74 -9.84
C ILE A 11 5.56 -5.24 -9.27
N ALA A 12 6.31 -6.12 -8.58
CA ALA A 12 7.65 -5.82 -8.10
C ALA A 12 8.58 -5.38 -9.23
N TYR A 13 8.54 -6.04 -10.39
CA TYR A 13 9.29 -5.63 -11.58
C TYR A 13 8.94 -4.20 -12.02
N ALA A 14 7.65 -3.86 -12.09
CA ALA A 14 7.21 -2.54 -12.50
C ALA A 14 7.65 -1.44 -11.52
N TYR A 15 7.53 -1.69 -10.21
CA TYR A 15 8.04 -0.75 -9.19
C TYR A 15 9.56 -0.59 -9.27
N ALA A 16 10.30 -1.70 -9.39
CA ALA A 16 11.75 -1.64 -9.49
C ALA A 16 12.20 -0.87 -10.74
N PHE A 17 11.52 -1.07 -11.89
CA PHE A 17 11.76 -0.29 -13.09
C PHE A 17 11.47 1.21 -12.89
N ALA A 18 10.34 1.54 -12.27
CA ALA A 18 9.94 2.94 -12.06
C ALA A 18 10.79 3.69 -11.03
N SER A 19 11.41 2.96 -10.10
CA SER A 19 12.23 3.50 -9.00
C SER A 19 13.74 3.48 -9.29
N ASP A 20 14.14 3.26 -10.56
CA ASP A 20 15.54 3.11 -11.00
C ASP A 20 16.33 2.10 -10.17
N ILE A 21 15.64 1.07 -9.68
CA ILE A 21 16.26 -0.02 -8.92
C ILE A 21 16.85 -0.99 -9.92
N ALA A 22 18.12 -1.36 -9.72
CA ALA A 22 18.77 -2.40 -10.50
C ALA A 22 17.98 -3.72 -10.40
N LEU A 23 17.47 -4.19 -11.54
CA LEU A 23 16.73 -5.44 -11.71
C LEU A 23 17.70 -6.63 -11.72
N ASP A 24 18.47 -6.76 -10.65
CA ASP A 24 19.50 -7.77 -10.48
C ASP A 24 18.87 -9.16 -10.31
N SER A 25 19.54 -10.18 -10.82
CA SER A 25 19.06 -11.57 -10.79
C SER A 25 19.13 -12.21 -9.41
N ASP A 26 19.69 -11.54 -8.41
CA ASP A 26 19.74 -11.96 -7.02
C ASP A 26 18.38 -11.75 -6.29
N LEU A 27 17.54 -10.85 -6.79
CA LEU A 27 16.23 -10.59 -6.20
C LEU A 27 15.26 -11.77 -6.43
N PRO A 28 14.55 -12.25 -5.39
CA PRO A 28 13.58 -13.33 -5.51
C PRO A 28 12.49 -13.07 -6.56
N SER A 29 12.05 -11.81 -6.66
CA SER A 29 11.06 -11.37 -7.64
C SER A 29 11.56 -11.49 -9.08
N MET A 30 12.86 -11.23 -9.32
CA MET A 30 13.46 -11.42 -10.63
C MET A 30 13.61 -12.89 -10.96
N GLN A 31 14.04 -13.73 -10.01
CA GLN A 31 14.17 -15.18 -10.20
C GLN A 31 12.84 -15.88 -10.51
N ALA A 32 11.73 -15.35 -10.01
CA ALA A 32 10.38 -15.85 -10.28
C ALA A 32 9.83 -15.50 -11.68
N LEU A 33 10.55 -14.70 -12.45
CA LEU A 33 10.23 -14.34 -13.83
C LEU A 33 11.20 -15.01 -14.80
N SER A 34 10.68 -15.62 -15.86
CA SER A 34 11.52 -16.11 -16.95
C SER A 34 12.18 -14.96 -17.73
N ASP A 35 13.25 -15.24 -18.46
CA ASP A 35 13.90 -14.25 -19.35
C ASP A 35 12.92 -13.65 -20.37
N THR A 36 12.06 -14.50 -20.92
CA THR A 36 11.00 -14.09 -21.85
C THR A 36 10.03 -13.13 -21.16
N GLU A 37 9.57 -13.43 -19.95
CA GLU A 37 8.67 -12.55 -19.19
C GLU A 37 9.33 -11.21 -18.85
N ARG A 38 10.60 -11.21 -18.41
CA ARG A 38 11.35 -9.98 -18.13
C ARG A 38 11.48 -9.11 -19.38
N THR A 39 11.79 -9.72 -20.53
CA THR A 39 11.90 -9.02 -21.82
C THR A 39 10.57 -8.41 -22.24
N VAL A 40 9.48 -9.18 -22.13
CA VAL A 40 8.14 -8.70 -22.47
C VAL A 40 7.70 -7.57 -21.54
N LEU A 41 7.92 -7.69 -20.24
CA LEU A 41 7.59 -6.66 -19.25
C LEU A 41 8.34 -5.36 -19.53
N ARG A 42 9.65 -5.43 -19.78
CA ARG A 42 10.47 -4.28 -20.16
C ARG A 42 9.88 -3.57 -21.38
N GLN A 43 9.62 -4.31 -22.46
CA GLN A 43 9.06 -3.75 -23.69
C GLN A 43 7.67 -3.15 -23.49
N GLN A 44 6.83 -3.78 -22.66
CA GLN A 44 5.51 -3.26 -22.32
C GLN A 44 5.62 -1.92 -21.62
N ILE A 45 6.49 -1.81 -20.62
CA ILE A 45 6.72 -0.58 -19.85
C ILE A 45 7.31 0.52 -20.73
N GLU A 46 8.39 0.24 -21.46
CA GLU A 46 9.06 1.22 -22.33
C GLU A 46 8.14 1.77 -23.44
N ARG A 47 7.20 0.95 -23.93
CA ARG A 47 6.27 1.32 -25.01
C ARG A 47 4.89 1.76 -24.53
N GLY A 48 4.63 1.74 -23.22
CA GLY A 48 3.32 2.06 -22.65
C GLY A 48 2.19 1.09 -23.05
N ILE A 49 2.52 -0.17 -23.37
CA ILE A 49 1.56 -1.16 -23.87
C ILE A 49 1.06 -2.01 -22.70
N ASN A 50 -0.25 -1.99 -22.43
CA ASN A 50 -0.90 -2.74 -21.34
C ASN A 50 -0.34 -2.43 -19.94
N THR A 51 0.10 -1.18 -19.73
CA THR A 51 0.70 -0.68 -18.49
C THR A 51 -0.17 0.42 -17.86
N PRO A 52 -1.37 0.08 -17.35
CA PRO A 52 -2.20 1.06 -16.65
C PRO A 52 -1.46 1.56 -15.41
N LEU A 53 -1.48 2.88 -15.19
CA LEU A 53 -0.96 3.50 -13.98
C LEU A 53 -1.81 3.10 -12.77
N THR A 54 -1.20 3.03 -11.58
CA THR A 54 -1.90 2.72 -10.34
C THR A 54 -1.28 3.46 -9.15
N SER A 55 -2.13 3.98 -8.28
CA SER A 55 -1.79 4.52 -6.96
C SER A 55 -2.24 3.58 -5.83
N SER A 56 -2.47 2.30 -6.15
CA SER A 56 -3.02 1.33 -5.20
C SER A 56 -2.01 0.95 -4.13
N MET A 57 -2.35 1.22 -2.86
CA MET A 57 -1.58 0.76 -1.71
C MET A 57 -1.47 -0.78 -1.67
N GLY A 58 -2.53 -1.51 -2.05
CA GLY A 58 -2.49 -2.97 -2.13
C GLY A 58 -1.44 -3.48 -3.12
N ARG A 59 -1.25 -2.80 -4.26
CA ARG A 59 -0.20 -3.16 -5.23
C ARG A 59 1.20 -2.86 -4.68
N LEU A 60 1.37 -1.79 -3.90
CA LEU A 60 2.64 -1.54 -3.20
C LEU A 60 2.96 -2.66 -2.20
N PHE A 61 1.97 -3.12 -1.42
CA PHE A 61 2.14 -4.27 -0.52
C PHE A 61 2.49 -5.56 -1.28
N ASP A 62 1.81 -5.85 -2.39
CA ASP A 62 2.13 -7.01 -3.24
C ASP A 62 3.56 -6.93 -3.78
N ALA A 63 4.01 -5.73 -4.19
CA ALA A 63 5.37 -5.49 -4.67
C ALA A 63 6.40 -5.80 -3.58
N VAL A 64 6.21 -5.26 -2.37
CA VAL A 64 7.10 -5.47 -1.24
C VAL A 64 7.14 -6.95 -0.84
N ALA A 65 5.98 -7.62 -0.75
CA ALA A 65 5.91 -9.05 -0.48
C ALA A 65 6.74 -9.88 -1.47
N SER A 66 6.66 -9.54 -2.76
CA SER A 66 7.45 -10.19 -3.80
C SER A 66 8.94 -9.86 -3.73
N LEU A 67 9.31 -8.60 -3.46
CA LEU A 67 10.71 -8.20 -3.30
C LEU A 67 11.38 -8.92 -2.11
N LEU A 68 10.64 -9.13 -1.02
CA LEU A 68 11.12 -9.87 0.14
C LEU A 68 11.19 -11.38 -0.10
N GLY A 69 10.64 -11.90 -1.20
CA GLY A 69 10.61 -13.34 -1.47
C GLY A 69 9.45 -14.09 -0.80
N ILE A 70 8.44 -13.38 -0.29
CA ILE A 70 7.31 -13.96 0.44
C ILE A 70 6.28 -14.55 -0.53
N CYS A 71 5.83 -13.74 -1.50
CA CYS A 71 4.78 -14.16 -2.44
C CYS A 71 5.12 -13.72 -3.86
N GLN A 72 5.26 -14.69 -4.78
CA GLN A 72 5.55 -14.42 -6.19
C GLN A 72 4.34 -14.65 -7.11
N VAL A 73 3.46 -15.56 -6.71
CA VAL A 73 2.23 -15.94 -7.41
C VAL A 73 1.12 -16.05 -6.36
N ALA A 74 0.06 -15.27 -6.56
CA ALA A 74 -1.10 -15.25 -5.68
C ALA A 74 -2.22 -16.14 -6.25
N THR A 75 -2.85 -16.92 -5.37
CA THR A 75 -3.96 -17.84 -5.63
C THR A 75 -5.32 -17.23 -5.28
N TYR A 76 -5.34 -16.18 -4.45
CA TYR A 76 -6.51 -15.41 -4.10
C TYR A 76 -6.15 -13.92 -3.93
N GLU A 77 -7.16 -13.06 -3.92
CA GLU A 77 -6.97 -11.62 -3.80
C GLU A 77 -6.41 -11.23 -2.42
N GLY A 78 -5.37 -10.39 -2.41
CA GLY A 78 -4.74 -9.91 -1.19
C GLY A 78 -3.77 -10.88 -0.53
N GLN A 79 -3.54 -12.08 -1.10
CA GLN A 79 -2.64 -13.09 -0.52
C GLN A 79 -1.26 -12.53 -0.15
N ALA A 80 -0.62 -11.81 -1.07
CA ALA A 80 0.73 -11.30 -0.85
C ALA A 80 0.78 -10.27 0.30
N ALA A 81 -0.20 -9.38 0.39
CA ALA A 81 -0.33 -8.43 1.49
C ALA A 81 -0.60 -9.13 2.85
N ILE A 82 -1.42 -10.17 2.86
CA ILE A 82 -1.73 -10.98 4.06
C ILE A 82 -0.48 -11.72 4.54
N GLU A 83 0.25 -12.37 3.62
CA GLU A 83 1.49 -13.08 3.96
C GLU A 83 2.58 -12.12 4.44
N LEU A 84 2.68 -10.92 3.84
CA LEU A 84 3.59 -9.87 4.31
C LEU A 84 3.26 -9.40 5.72
N GLU A 85 1.98 -9.26 6.07
CA GLU A 85 1.56 -8.94 7.43
C GLU A 85 1.93 -10.05 8.41
N ALA A 86 1.71 -11.32 8.02
CA ALA A 86 1.92 -12.47 8.89
C ALA A 86 3.38 -12.66 9.34
N VAL A 87 4.36 -12.17 8.57
CA VAL A 87 5.78 -12.27 8.90
C VAL A 87 6.32 -11.09 9.72
N VAL A 88 5.52 -10.06 9.98
CA VAL A 88 5.97 -8.85 10.68
C VAL A 88 6.52 -9.20 12.06
N ASP A 89 7.74 -8.74 12.34
CA ASP A 89 8.28 -8.74 13.69
C ASP A 89 7.63 -7.58 14.48
N PRO A 90 6.87 -7.85 15.56
CA PRO A 90 6.22 -6.80 16.34
C PRO A 90 7.23 -5.87 17.04
N GLN A 91 8.48 -6.30 17.24
CA GLN A 91 9.56 -5.52 17.84
C GLN A 91 10.37 -4.74 16.79
N ALA A 92 9.99 -4.81 15.51
CA ALA A 92 10.68 -4.07 14.46
C ALA A 92 10.55 -2.55 14.66
N GLU A 93 11.66 -1.92 15.01
CA GLU A 93 11.81 -0.48 15.09
C GLU A 93 12.34 0.12 13.78
N GLY A 94 12.18 1.44 13.65
CA GLY A 94 12.59 2.21 12.47
C GLY A 94 11.50 2.31 11.40
N SER A 95 11.83 3.01 10.32
CA SER A 95 11.03 3.15 9.10
C SER A 95 11.94 3.54 7.94
N TYR A 96 11.40 3.43 6.73
CA TYR A 96 12.00 3.91 5.51
C TYR A 96 11.43 5.28 5.12
N PRO A 97 12.20 6.11 4.42
CA PRO A 97 11.74 7.43 4.00
C PRO A 97 10.71 7.31 2.88
N LEU A 98 9.66 8.11 2.96
CA LEU A 98 8.74 8.41 1.86
C LEU A 98 8.90 9.89 1.53
N VAL A 99 8.86 10.25 0.25
CA VAL A 99 8.97 11.64 -0.18
C VAL A 99 7.61 12.12 -0.62
N GLN A 100 7.11 13.16 0.03
CA GLN A 100 5.90 13.85 -0.38
C GLN A 100 6.26 14.93 -1.41
N THR A 101 5.62 14.90 -2.57
CA THR A 101 5.61 15.98 -3.56
C THR A 101 4.38 16.87 -3.33
N SER A 102 4.08 17.82 -4.22
CA SER A 102 2.92 18.71 -4.04
C SER A 102 1.59 17.96 -3.88
N ASP A 103 1.43 16.86 -4.62
CA ASP A 103 0.15 16.16 -4.74
C ASP A 103 0.27 14.64 -4.50
N ASP A 104 1.50 14.09 -4.50
CA ASP A 104 1.74 12.65 -4.45
C ASP A 104 2.73 12.24 -3.34
N ILE A 105 2.72 10.94 -3.02
CA ILE A 105 3.74 10.30 -2.18
C ILE A 105 4.57 9.38 -3.06
N ASP A 106 5.86 9.65 -3.18
CA ASP A 106 6.82 8.83 -3.90
C ASP A 106 7.37 7.71 -2.99
N PRO A 107 7.08 6.43 -3.32
CA PRO A 107 7.60 5.28 -2.57
C PRO A 107 9.02 4.89 -2.99
N THR A 108 9.63 5.54 -3.98
CA THR A 108 10.95 5.17 -4.51
C THR A 108 12.04 5.13 -3.43
N PRO A 109 12.19 6.15 -2.55
CA PRO A 109 13.20 6.12 -1.49
C PRO A 109 12.96 4.98 -0.48
N LEU A 110 11.69 4.66 -0.22
CA LEU A 110 11.32 3.53 0.63
C LEU A 110 11.77 2.21 0.02
N LEU A 111 11.48 2.00 -1.27
CA LEU A 111 11.83 0.76 -1.97
C LEU A 111 13.35 0.59 -2.08
N GLN A 112 14.09 1.67 -2.35
CA GLN A 112 15.55 1.65 -2.42
C GLN A 112 16.17 1.30 -1.06
N ALA A 113 15.72 1.94 0.03
CA ALA A 113 16.22 1.66 1.38
C ALA A 113 15.88 0.23 1.83
N LEU A 114 14.65 -0.22 1.55
CA LEU A 114 14.19 -1.57 1.83
C LEU A 114 15.04 -2.62 1.13
N LEU A 115 15.40 -2.41 -0.13
CA LEU A 115 16.28 -3.33 -0.86
C LEU A 115 17.73 -3.31 -0.37
N GLY A 116 18.18 -2.17 0.18
CA GLY A 116 19.42 -2.11 0.94
C GLY A 116 19.43 -3.11 2.09
N ASP A 117 18.35 -3.15 2.88
CA ASP A 117 18.19 -4.11 3.98
C ASP A 117 18.10 -5.57 3.48
N VAL A 118 17.39 -5.81 2.38
CA VAL A 118 17.34 -7.15 1.75
C VAL A 118 18.75 -7.63 1.38
N ARG A 119 19.53 -6.78 0.69
CA ARG A 119 20.91 -7.11 0.28
C ARG A 119 21.86 -7.23 1.47
N ALA A 120 21.59 -6.54 2.57
CA ALA A 120 22.36 -6.67 3.81
C ALA A 120 21.97 -7.90 4.64
N GLY A 121 20.99 -8.69 4.20
CA GLY A 121 20.55 -9.90 4.90
C GLY A 121 19.74 -9.64 6.16
N VAL A 122 19.10 -8.47 6.28
CA VAL A 122 18.21 -8.17 7.40
C VAL A 122 17.01 -9.14 7.38
N PRO A 123 16.60 -9.70 8.54
CA PRO A 123 15.45 -10.60 8.60
C PRO A 123 14.17 -9.98 8.00
N GLN A 124 13.46 -10.76 7.17
CA GLN A 124 12.25 -10.31 6.46
C GLN A 124 11.21 -9.69 7.39
N GLY A 125 11.02 -10.24 8.60
CA GLY A 125 10.05 -9.71 9.57
C GLY A 125 10.39 -8.31 10.08
N ILE A 126 11.69 -8.00 10.22
CA ILE A 126 12.15 -6.65 10.57
C ILE A 126 11.88 -5.68 9.42
N ILE A 127 12.19 -6.08 8.19
CA ILE A 127 11.94 -5.28 6.97
C ILE A 127 10.44 -5.02 6.81
N ALA A 128 9.61 -6.06 6.94
CA ALA A 128 8.16 -5.96 6.87
C ALA A 128 7.61 -5.02 7.96
N GLY A 129 8.11 -5.12 9.20
CA GLY A 129 7.73 -4.22 10.28
C GLY A 129 8.11 -2.76 10.02
N ARG A 130 9.34 -2.50 9.53
CA ARG A 130 9.78 -1.15 9.10
C ARG A 130 8.93 -0.60 7.97
N PHE A 131 8.57 -1.42 6.98
CA PHE A 131 7.65 -1.05 5.92
C PHE A 131 6.30 -0.60 6.49
N HIS A 132 5.66 -1.40 7.34
CA HIS A 132 4.38 -1.02 7.97
C HIS A 132 4.50 0.25 8.83
N ASN A 133 5.59 0.41 9.58
CA ASN A 133 5.86 1.64 10.33
C ASN A 133 5.95 2.87 9.41
N SER A 134 6.55 2.71 8.23
CA SER A 134 6.70 3.79 7.24
C SER A 134 5.36 4.25 6.70
N ILE A 135 4.49 3.31 6.33
CA ILE A 135 3.14 3.61 5.84
C ILE A 135 2.29 4.25 6.94
N ALA A 136 2.36 3.74 8.18
CA ALA A 136 1.65 4.31 9.32
C ALA A 136 2.07 5.76 9.62
N ARG A 137 3.37 6.05 9.58
CA ARG A 137 3.91 7.42 9.75
C ARG A 137 3.44 8.35 8.64
N MET A 138 3.54 7.91 7.38
CA MET A 138 3.06 8.70 6.25
C MET A 138 1.58 9.05 6.36
N ILE A 139 0.72 8.10 6.75
CA ILE A 139 -0.70 8.36 6.98
C ILE A 139 -0.88 9.45 8.05
N ALA A 140 -0.18 9.33 9.18
CA ALA A 140 -0.29 10.29 10.27
C ALA A 140 0.19 11.69 9.86
N GLU A 141 1.31 11.79 9.16
CA GLU A 141 1.88 13.04 8.68
C GLU A 141 0.96 13.75 7.68
N VAL A 142 0.45 13.03 6.68
CA VAL A 142 -0.48 13.59 5.68
C VAL A 142 -1.79 14.04 6.33
N CYS A 143 -2.38 13.21 7.20
CA CYS A 143 -3.61 13.58 7.89
C CYS A 143 -3.42 14.82 8.79
N LEU A 144 -2.28 14.92 9.49
CA LEU A 144 -1.98 16.08 10.32
C LEU A 144 -1.80 17.35 9.50
N GLN A 145 -1.11 17.28 8.35
CA GLN A 145 -0.97 18.43 7.45
C GLN A 145 -2.33 18.91 6.94
N ILE A 146 -3.19 18.00 6.49
CA ILE A 146 -4.55 18.34 6.03
C ILE A 146 -5.36 18.96 7.17
N ALA A 147 -5.27 18.40 8.38
CA ALA A 147 -5.93 18.94 9.56
C ALA A 147 -5.47 20.37 9.90
N GLN A 148 -4.17 20.66 9.78
CA GLN A 148 -3.63 22.00 10.00
C GLN A 148 -4.09 23.01 8.96
N GLN A 149 -4.26 22.60 7.70
CA GLN A 149 -4.69 23.46 6.60
C GLN A 149 -6.20 23.73 6.60
N THR A 150 -7.00 22.74 7.00
CA THR A 150 -8.47 22.77 6.85
C THR A 150 -9.22 22.92 8.17
N GLY A 151 -8.57 22.63 9.30
CA GLY A 151 -9.21 22.53 10.62
C GLY A 151 -9.97 21.23 10.87
N LEU A 152 -10.06 20.32 9.89
CA LEU A 152 -10.72 19.01 10.05
C LEU A 152 -9.96 18.15 11.06
N ARG A 153 -10.70 17.44 11.92
CA ARG A 153 -10.13 16.57 12.97
C ARG A 153 -10.55 15.11 12.85
N ASP A 154 -11.65 14.84 12.16
CA ASP A 154 -12.15 13.49 11.97
C ASP A 154 -11.44 12.81 10.80
N VAL A 155 -10.82 11.66 11.06
CA VAL A 155 -10.12 10.83 10.10
C VAL A 155 -10.80 9.47 10.04
N VAL A 156 -11.26 9.08 8.85
CA VAL A 156 -11.89 7.78 8.62
C VAL A 156 -10.93 6.87 7.86
N LEU A 157 -10.54 5.75 8.46
CA LEU A 157 -9.71 4.74 7.81
C LEU A 157 -10.58 3.64 7.19
N THR A 158 -10.60 3.57 5.86
CA THR A 158 -11.46 2.68 5.06
C THR A 158 -10.72 2.16 3.82
N GLY A 159 -11.22 1.09 3.21
CA GLY A 159 -10.59 0.41 2.09
C GLY A 159 -9.90 -0.89 2.52
N GLY A 160 -9.77 -1.84 1.58
CA GLY A 160 -9.28 -3.20 1.88
C GLY A 160 -7.90 -3.26 2.54
N VAL A 161 -7.02 -2.27 2.32
CA VAL A 161 -5.71 -2.22 2.99
C VAL A 161 -5.82 -2.12 4.51
N PHE A 162 -6.88 -1.50 5.04
CA PHE A 162 -7.11 -1.40 6.48
C PHE A 162 -7.77 -2.65 7.08
N GLN A 163 -7.85 -3.76 6.34
CA GLN A 163 -7.99 -5.10 6.94
C GLN A 163 -6.69 -5.56 7.61
N ASN A 164 -5.57 -4.94 7.25
CA ASN A 164 -4.27 -5.17 7.88
C ASN A 164 -4.30 -4.60 9.31
N THR A 165 -4.33 -5.51 10.28
CA THR A 165 -4.43 -5.19 11.71
C THR A 165 -3.13 -4.59 12.21
N THR A 166 -1.99 -5.01 11.66
CA THR A 166 -0.67 -4.45 11.98
C THR A 166 -0.60 -2.97 11.61
N LEU A 167 -1.10 -2.59 10.42
CA LEU A 167 -1.14 -1.21 9.95
C LEU A 167 -2.06 -0.37 10.82
N LEU A 168 -3.26 -0.86 11.15
CA LEU A 168 -4.18 -0.16 12.06
C LEU A 168 -3.55 0.06 13.44
N THR A 169 -2.95 -0.98 14.01
CA THR A 169 -2.31 -0.93 15.35
C THR A 169 -1.15 0.07 15.38
N LYS A 170 -0.50 0.32 14.25
CA LYS A 170 0.59 1.30 14.12
C LYS A 170 0.09 2.70 13.80
N ALA A 171 -0.92 2.85 12.92
CA ALA A 171 -1.39 4.14 12.44
C ALA A 171 -2.34 4.84 13.42
N VAL A 172 -3.27 4.11 14.06
CA VAL A 172 -4.27 4.71 14.96
C VAL A 172 -3.62 5.45 16.12
N PRO A 173 -2.65 4.89 16.87
CA PRO A 173 -2.01 5.62 17.97
C PRO A 173 -1.26 6.88 17.52
N LEU A 174 -0.67 6.88 16.32
CA LEU A 174 0.03 8.05 15.78
C LEU A 174 -0.95 9.19 15.46
N LEU A 175 -2.10 8.86 14.88
CA LEU A 175 -3.17 9.81 14.57
C LEU A 175 -3.80 10.38 15.85
N GLU A 176 -4.08 9.53 16.84
CA GLU A 176 -4.65 9.94 18.13
C GLU A 176 -3.67 10.83 18.91
N ALA A 177 -2.37 10.50 18.90
CA ALA A 177 -1.32 11.33 19.48
C ALA A 177 -1.21 12.71 18.81
N ALA A 178 -1.61 12.81 17.54
CA ALA A 178 -1.72 14.08 16.81
C ALA A 178 -3.05 14.83 17.08
N HIS A 179 -3.84 14.38 18.06
CA HIS A 179 -5.15 14.94 18.42
C HIS A 179 -6.15 14.91 17.25
N LEU A 180 -6.16 13.81 16.50
CA LEU A 180 -7.15 13.50 15.47
C LEU A 180 -8.13 12.45 16.00
N ASN A 181 -9.40 12.58 15.63
CA ASN A 181 -10.44 11.61 15.96
C ASN A 181 -10.44 10.53 14.89
N VAL A 182 -10.10 9.29 15.25
CA VAL A 182 -9.98 8.20 14.27
C VAL A 182 -11.20 7.30 14.30
N TYR A 183 -11.76 7.04 13.11
CA TYR A 183 -12.90 6.15 12.92
C TYR A 183 -12.49 5.00 12.01
N THR A 184 -12.74 3.77 12.46
CA THR A 184 -12.52 2.55 11.70
C THR A 184 -13.82 1.76 11.57
N HIS A 185 -13.83 0.84 10.61
CA HIS A 185 -14.91 -0.10 10.41
C HIS A 185 -15.03 -1.09 11.59
N ARG A 186 -16.26 -1.39 12.01
CA ARG A 186 -16.56 -2.39 13.07
C ARG A 186 -17.74 -3.30 12.73
N ARG A 187 -18.81 -2.75 12.13
CA ARG A 187 -20.05 -3.49 11.83
C ARG A 187 -20.14 -3.96 10.38
N VAL A 188 -19.50 -3.23 9.48
CA VAL A 188 -19.34 -3.61 8.06
C VAL A 188 -17.85 -3.68 7.77
N PRO A 189 -17.41 -4.50 6.80
CA PRO A 189 -15.99 -4.58 6.48
C PRO A 189 -15.52 -3.32 5.75
N PRO A 190 -14.24 -2.94 5.90
CA PRO A 190 -13.65 -1.80 5.18
C PRO A 190 -13.42 -2.07 3.69
N ASN A 191 -13.56 -3.32 3.23
CA ASN A 191 -13.41 -3.73 1.84
C ASN A 191 -14.72 -3.59 1.05
N ASP A 192 -14.73 -4.09 -0.18
CA ASP A 192 -15.85 -3.96 -1.11
C ASP A 192 -17.16 -4.58 -0.58
N GLY A 193 -17.10 -5.49 0.40
CA GLY A 193 -18.28 -6.01 1.09
C GLY A 193 -19.06 -4.94 1.88
N GLY A 194 -18.43 -3.82 2.25
CA GLY A 194 -19.07 -2.69 2.93
C GLY A 194 -19.49 -1.56 1.97
N LEU A 195 -19.13 -1.64 0.69
CA LEU A 195 -19.27 -0.53 -0.26
C LEU A 195 -20.74 -0.12 -0.49
N ALA A 196 -21.64 -1.10 -0.55
CA ALA A 196 -23.07 -0.86 -0.77
C ALA A 196 -23.70 0.04 0.31
N LEU A 197 -23.23 -0.04 1.56
CA LEU A 197 -23.72 0.84 2.63
C LEU A 197 -23.33 2.30 2.37
N GLY A 198 -22.06 2.54 2.00
CA GLY A 198 -21.59 3.88 1.66
C GLY A 198 -22.36 4.47 0.47
N GLN A 199 -22.58 3.66 -0.57
CA GLN A 199 -23.37 4.06 -1.74
C GLN A 199 -24.81 4.46 -1.36
N ALA A 200 -25.47 3.67 -0.52
CA ALA A 200 -26.84 3.95 -0.08
C ALA A 200 -26.94 5.25 0.71
N VAL A 201 -26.03 5.50 1.67
CA VAL A 201 -26.02 6.71 2.50
C VAL A 201 -25.71 7.95 1.66
N ILE A 202 -24.74 7.87 0.75
CA ILE A 202 -24.42 8.99 -0.16
C ILE A 202 -25.60 9.31 -1.07
N GLY A 203 -26.21 8.29 -1.70
CA GLY A 203 -27.37 8.46 -2.56
C GLY A 203 -28.56 9.07 -1.83
N TYR A 204 -28.83 8.62 -0.60
CA TYR A 204 -29.87 9.20 0.26
C TYR A 204 -29.60 10.68 0.58
N ASN A 205 -28.37 11.03 0.94
CA ASN A 205 -28.01 12.42 1.24
C ASN A 205 -28.13 13.33 0.00
N GLN A 206 -27.71 12.87 -1.17
CA GLN A 206 -27.86 13.61 -2.42
C GLN A 206 -29.34 13.82 -2.78
N TRP A 207 -30.16 12.78 -2.60
CA TRP A 207 -31.60 12.89 -2.81
C TRP A 207 -32.24 13.89 -1.85
N LYS A 208 -31.89 13.85 -0.55
CA LYS A 208 -32.42 14.78 0.46
C LYS A 208 -32.04 16.23 0.14
N GLN A 209 -30.79 16.49 -0.26
CA GLN A 209 -30.34 17.82 -0.69
C GLN A 209 -31.12 18.32 -1.92
N ALA A 210 -31.41 17.45 -2.88
CA ALA A 210 -32.22 17.80 -4.06
C ALA A 210 -33.68 18.15 -3.71
N GLN A 211 -34.20 17.68 -2.57
CA GLN A 211 -35.53 18.02 -2.06
C GLN A 211 -35.55 19.30 -1.20
N GLY A 212 -34.41 19.95 -0.96
CA GLY A 212 -34.33 21.19 -0.19
C GLY A 212 -34.40 21.01 1.34
N GLU A 213 -34.27 19.77 1.83
CA GLU A 213 -34.21 19.49 3.26
C GLU A 213 -32.75 19.53 3.74
N SER A 214 -32.36 20.51 4.58
CA SER A 214 -31.03 20.48 5.21
C SER A 214 -30.95 19.43 6.32
N LEU A 215 -29.72 19.01 6.64
CA LEU A 215 -29.42 18.19 7.82
C LEU A 215 -29.74 18.94 9.12
#